data_AF-A0A942E0H3-F1
#
_entry.id   AF-A0A942E0H3-F1
#
_cell.length_a   1.000
_cell.length_b   1.000
_cell.length_c   1.000
_cell.angle_alpha   90.00
_cell.angle_beta   90.00
_cell.angle_gamma   90.00
#
_symmetry.space_group_name_H-M   'P 1'
#
loop_
_entity.id
_entity.type
_entity.pdbx_description
1 polymer ?
#
loop_
_entity_poly.entity_id
_entity_poly.type
_entity_poly.pdbx_seq_one_letter_code
_entity_poly.pdbx_strand_id
1 'polypeptide(L)'
;MGFPRGAVDLRDFPQPLVHVNDMQALDFVTGLIDPDPSVRNSFNPSLADDLRVMSRGELFDMAMSICCALVADPQRCTTSLWRPANKDEYARFSPEVLSRVGRALLDWPGAFHRLAETVRGSSEARSGHFGIRKELGPLLAITQDGSIPSIARQLIRRKLDDNMVMTADGTHRIRRTENRHRSDLLTQRDAAEILNCTRRLVAKLSRHPDVRTLRAENTIKGPKLLDRGQIECIAALKPTLVPSQAVAVQLGIPRAALAELSERRLLLRETGPVTVLLMGNDYYHGSSVEALIANVERLVRTDEPPAAFVRITKGINRIPEAPLCFWATRGY
;
A
#
# COMPACT_ATOMS: atom_id res chain seq x y z
N MET A 1 -32.40 -21.52 53.75
CA MET A 1 -31.03 -21.67 53.22
C MET A 1 -30.24 -20.44 53.61
N GLY A 2 -29.14 -20.59 54.35
CA GLY A 2 -28.33 -19.45 54.78
C GLY A 2 -27.53 -18.88 53.61
N PHE A 3 -27.43 -17.55 53.51
CA PHE A 3 -26.52 -16.92 52.56
C PHE A 3 -25.08 -17.36 52.87
N PRO A 4 -24.29 -17.77 51.86
CA PRO A 4 -22.88 -18.07 52.08
C PRO A 4 -22.21 -16.83 52.68
N ARG A 5 -21.68 -16.97 53.90
CA ARG A 5 -20.84 -15.93 54.51
C ARG A 5 -19.47 -15.99 53.84
N GLY A 6 -19.00 -14.86 53.32
CA GLY A 6 -17.63 -14.76 52.83
C GLY A 6 -16.64 -15.13 53.94
N ALA A 7 -15.74 -16.06 53.66
CA ALA A 7 -14.74 -16.56 54.61
C ALA A 7 -13.54 -15.61 54.81
N VAL A 8 -13.55 -14.47 54.12
CA VAL A 8 -12.39 -13.57 53.99
C VAL A 8 -12.85 -12.14 54.28
N ASP A 9 -12.21 -11.48 55.25
CA ASP A 9 -12.35 -10.03 55.46
C ASP A 9 -11.41 -9.29 54.50
N LEU A 10 -11.97 -8.49 53.59
CA LEU A 10 -11.18 -7.78 52.59
C LEU A 10 -10.27 -6.70 53.22
N ARG A 11 -10.51 -6.31 54.47
CA ARG A 11 -9.64 -5.37 55.21
C ARG A 11 -8.29 -5.99 55.56
N ASP A 12 -8.21 -7.32 55.63
CA ASP A 12 -6.95 -8.05 55.88
C ASP A 12 -6.03 -8.10 54.65
N PHE A 13 -6.50 -7.62 53.49
CA PHE A 13 -5.79 -7.63 52.21
C PHE A 13 -5.67 -6.20 51.65
N PRO A 14 -4.90 -5.31 52.32
CA PRO A 14 -4.71 -3.95 51.85
C PRO A 14 -4.16 -3.96 50.42
N GLN A 15 -4.82 -3.22 49.53
CA GLN A 15 -4.40 -3.12 48.15
C GLN A 15 -3.18 -2.18 48.04
N PRO A 16 -2.19 -2.50 47.21
CA PRO A 16 -1.04 -1.62 47.01
C PRO A 16 -1.52 -0.29 46.43
N LEU A 17 -0.96 0.82 46.92
CA LEU A 17 -1.22 2.15 46.37
C LEU A 17 -0.56 2.23 44.98
N VAL A 18 -1.38 2.48 43.96
CA VAL A 18 -0.89 2.66 42.58
C VAL A 18 -0.79 4.16 42.29
N HIS A 19 0.36 4.58 41.78
CA HIS A 19 0.58 5.96 41.34
C HIS A 19 0.34 6.05 39.83
N VAL A 20 -0.64 6.85 39.42
CA VAL A 20 -0.97 7.03 38.01
C VAL A 20 -0.74 8.48 37.62
N ASN A 21 -0.01 8.69 36.52
CA ASN A 21 0.36 10.04 36.06
C ASN A 21 -0.86 10.90 35.70
N ASP A 22 -1.95 10.27 35.28
CA ASP A 22 -3.17 10.92 34.82
C ASP A 22 -4.38 10.44 35.64
N MET A 23 -4.44 10.89 36.89
CA MET A 23 -5.53 10.55 37.81
C MET A 23 -6.89 10.99 37.29
N GLN A 24 -6.98 12.17 36.66
CA GLN A 24 -8.24 12.66 36.08
C GLN A 24 -8.82 11.68 35.06
N ALA A 25 -7.99 11.13 34.18
CA ALA A 25 -8.43 10.18 33.18
C ALA A 25 -8.80 8.82 33.77
N LEU A 26 -8.08 8.38 34.81
CA LEU A 26 -8.45 7.17 35.54
C LEU A 26 -9.80 7.34 36.24
N ASP A 27 -9.99 8.44 36.97
CA ASP A 27 -11.22 8.79 37.68
C ASP A 27 -12.41 8.91 36.74
N PHE A 28 -12.18 9.38 35.50
CA PHE A 28 -13.22 9.36 34.47
C PHE A 28 -13.69 7.93 34.16
N VAL A 29 -12.78 6.98 33.92
CA VAL A 29 -13.15 5.61 33.52
C VAL A 29 -13.76 4.84 34.70
N THR A 30 -13.17 4.92 35.89
CA THR A 30 -13.71 4.28 37.09
C THR A 30 -15.04 4.92 37.50
N GLY A 31 -15.13 6.24 37.37
CA GLY A 31 -16.34 7.01 37.62
C GLY A 31 -17.52 6.59 36.77
N LEU A 32 -17.34 5.97 35.60
CA LEU A 32 -18.43 5.45 34.75
C LEU A 32 -19.23 4.32 35.43
N ILE A 33 -18.57 3.50 36.25
CA ILE A 33 -19.15 2.33 36.93
C ILE A 33 -19.34 2.53 38.44
N ASP A 34 -19.15 3.75 38.94
CA ASP A 34 -19.30 4.04 40.36
C ASP A 34 -20.74 3.69 40.84
N PRO A 35 -20.88 2.82 41.85
CA PRO A 35 -22.20 2.43 42.36
C PRO A 35 -22.87 3.54 43.19
N ASP A 36 -22.12 4.51 43.72
CA ASP A 36 -22.64 5.56 44.59
C ASP A 36 -23.53 6.54 43.79
N PRO A 37 -24.82 6.68 44.16
CA PRO A 37 -25.73 7.61 43.49
C PRO A 37 -25.25 9.06 43.51
N SER A 38 -24.55 9.50 44.56
CA SER A 38 -24.05 10.87 44.69
C SER A 38 -22.93 11.16 43.69
N VAL A 39 -22.00 10.21 43.51
CA VAL A 39 -20.95 10.28 42.48
C VAL A 39 -21.58 10.21 41.09
N ARG A 40 -22.54 9.31 40.88
CA ARG A 40 -23.24 9.20 39.59
C ARG A 40 -23.96 10.48 39.19
N ASN A 41 -24.63 11.13 40.14
CA ASN A 41 -25.39 12.37 39.91
C ASN A 41 -24.48 13.58 39.68
N SER A 42 -23.28 13.59 40.25
CA SER A 42 -22.30 14.67 40.09
C SER A 42 -21.33 14.45 38.91
N PHE A 43 -21.29 13.25 38.34
CA PHE A 43 -20.43 12.90 37.21
C PHE A 43 -20.90 13.60 35.93
N ASN A 44 -20.25 14.71 35.62
CA ASN A 44 -20.49 15.51 34.41
C ASN A 44 -19.17 15.84 33.70
N PRO A 45 -18.52 14.84 33.07
CA PRO A 45 -17.27 15.06 32.36
C PRO A 45 -17.49 15.92 31.11
N SER A 46 -16.54 16.82 30.83
CA SER A 46 -16.54 17.59 29.58
C SER A 46 -16.16 16.69 28.40
N LEU A 47 -17.15 16.09 27.76
CA LEU A 47 -16.96 15.22 26.59
C LEU A 47 -17.15 15.97 25.27
N ALA A 48 -16.55 15.47 24.20
CA ALA A 48 -16.85 15.89 22.84
C ALA A 48 -18.29 15.50 22.44
N ASP A 49 -18.91 16.26 21.54
CA ASP A 49 -20.33 16.07 21.17
C ASP A 49 -20.61 14.65 20.64
N ASP A 50 -19.67 14.07 19.89
CA ASP A 50 -19.73 12.68 19.39
C ASP A 50 -19.91 11.64 20.54
N LEU A 51 -19.40 11.93 21.73
CA LEU A 51 -19.44 11.05 22.90
C LEU A 51 -20.58 11.39 23.86
N ARG A 52 -21.06 12.65 23.88
CA ARG A 52 -22.15 13.10 24.76
C ARG A 52 -23.48 12.38 24.52
N VAL A 53 -23.68 11.89 23.31
CA VAL A 53 -24.89 11.13 22.91
C VAL A 53 -24.92 9.72 23.49
N MET A 54 -23.78 9.21 23.99
CA MET A 54 -23.67 7.86 24.54
C MET A 54 -24.04 7.86 26.03
N SER A 55 -24.74 6.81 26.46
CA SER A 55 -24.96 6.55 27.87
C SER A 55 -23.64 6.18 28.57
N ARG A 56 -23.62 6.28 29.90
CA ARG A 56 -22.46 5.89 30.72
C ARG A 56 -22.04 4.43 30.50
N GLY A 57 -23.01 3.53 30.36
CA GLY A 57 -22.76 2.12 30.06
C GLY A 57 -22.08 1.94 28.70
N GLU A 58 -22.58 2.62 27.67
CA GLU A 58 -21.97 2.56 26.34
C GLU A 58 -20.56 3.17 26.30
N LEU A 59 -20.32 4.25 27.04
CA LEU A 59 -18.98 4.82 27.22
C LEU A 59 -18.03 3.84 27.92
N PHE A 60 -18.52 3.13 28.93
CA PHE A 60 -17.74 2.11 29.62
C PHE A 60 -17.42 0.93 28.70
N ASP A 61 -18.40 0.41 27.96
CA ASP A 61 -18.19 -0.67 26.99
C ASP A 61 -17.19 -0.27 25.91
N MET A 62 -17.27 0.97 25.43
CA MET A 62 -16.30 1.55 24.50
C MET A 62 -14.90 1.62 25.12
N ALA A 63 -14.76 2.15 26.34
CA ALA A 63 -13.49 2.23 27.05
C ALA A 63 -12.86 0.85 27.24
N MET A 64 -13.63 -0.12 27.74
CA MET A 64 -13.15 -1.49 27.96
C MET A 64 -12.73 -2.17 26.66
N SER A 65 -13.43 -1.90 25.56
CA SER A 65 -13.09 -2.46 24.26
C SER A 65 -11.81 -1.85 23.68
N ILE A 66 -11.56 -0.56 23.92
CA ILE A 66 -10.27 0.07 23.59
C ILE A 66 -9.16 -0.53 24.46
N CYS A 67 -9.38 -0.71 25.77
CA CYS A 67 -8.42 -1.39 26.65
C CYS A 67 -8.05 -2.77 26.12
N CYS A 68 -9.06 -3.59 25.77
CA CYS A 68 -8.87 -4.91 25.17
C CYS A 68 -7.99 -4.85 23.91
N ALA A 69 -8.23 -3.86 23.04
CA ALA A 69 -7.43 -3.68 21.83
C ALA A 69 -5.97 -3.26 22.12
N LEU A 70 -5.70 -2.57 23.23
CA LEU A 70 -4.35 -2.12 23.58
C LEU A 70 -3.49 -3.18 24.27
N VAL A 71 -4.12 -4.04 25.05
CA VAL A 71 -3.43 -5.12 25.75
C VAL A 71 -3.42 -6.42 24.94
N ALA A 72 -4.11 -6.42 23.79
CA ALA A 72 -4.08 -7.53 22.85
C ALA A 72 -2.66 -7.81 22.40
N ASP A 73 -2.27 -9.08 22.43
CA ASP A 73 -0.99 -9.52 21.92
C ASP A 73 -0.90 -9.21 20.42
N PRO A 74 0.04 -8.36 19.98
CA PRO A 74 0.15 -7.97 18.57
C PRO A 74 0.54 -9.14 17.66
N GLN A 75 1.05 -10.25 18.20
CA GLN A 75 1.32 -11.46 17.41
C GLN A 75 0.07 -12.30 17.18
N ARG A 76 -0.93 -12.20 18.06
CA ARG A 76 -2.21 -12.90 17.90
C ARG A 76 -3.06 -12.23 16.83
N CYS A 77 -2.94 -12.76 15.61
CA CYS A 77 -3.75 -12.37 14.48
C CYS A 77 -5.19 -12.87 14.65
N THR A 78 -6.03 -12.08 15.32
CA THR A 78 -7.44 -12.39 15.54
C THR A 78 -8.33 -11.44 14.74
N THR A 79 -9.40 -11.98 14.15
CA THR A 79 -10.44 -11.19 13.47
C THR A 79 -11.47 -10.64 14.45
N SER A 80 -11.55 -11.20 15.65
CA SER A 80 -12.38 -10.76 16.75
C SER A 80 -11.56 -9.99 17.78
N LEU A 81 -12.23 -9.11 18.53
CA LEU A 81 -11.61 -8.44 19.66
C LEU A 81 -11.27 -9.48 20.72
N TRP A 82 -10.02 -9.51 21.17
CA TRP A 82 -9.62 -10.36 22.30
C TRP A 82 -10.31 -9.87 23.58
N ARG A 83 -10.83 -10.80 24.38
CA ARG A 83 -11.41 -10.53 25.69
C ARG A 83 -10.72 -11.42 26.73
N PRO A 84 -10.47 -10.91 27.95
CA PRO A 84 -9.91 -11.71 29.03
C PRO A 84 -10.90 -12.81 29.45
N ALA A 85 -10.42 -14.06 29.50
CA ALA A 85 -11.22 -15.23 29.89
C ALA A 85 -11.05 -15.63 31.36
N ASN A 86 -9.96 -15.19 32.00
CA ASN A 86 -9.64 -15.53 33.39
C ASN A 86 -8.98 -14.35 34.13
N LYS A 87 -8.85 -14.48 35.46
CA LYS A 87 -8.31 -13.44 36.34
C LYS A 87 -6.90 -12.99 35.96
N ASP A 88 -6.04 -13.92 35.55
CA ASP A 88 -4.64 -13.59 35.24
C ASP A 88 -4.53 -12.72 33.97
N GLU A 89 -5.44 -12.90 33.01
CA GLU A 89 -5.53 -12.05 31.83
C GLU A 89 -5.98 -10.62 32.15
N TYR A 90 -6.79 -10.44 33.20
CA TYR A 90 -7.16 -9.11 33.70
C TYR A 90 -5.98 -8.34 34.29
N ALA A 91 -4.88 -9.00 34.67
CA ALA A 91 -3.69 -8.31 35.17
C ALA A 91 -3.07 -7.35 34.14
N ARG A 92 -3.39 -7.51 32.84
CA ARG A 92 -2.95 -6.60 31.77
C ARG A 92 -3.69 -5.26 31.78
N PHE A 93 -4.85 -5.17 32.44
CA PHE A 93 -5.66 -3.96 32.54
C PHE A 93 -5.15 -3.10 33.71
N SER A 94 -3.92 -2.61 33.58
CA SER A 94 -3.33 -1.76 34.61
C SER A 94 -4.03 -0.39 34.68
N PRO A 95 -3.93 0.32 35.82
CA PRO A 95 -4.44 1.68 35.95
C PRO A 95 -3.87 2.64 34.89
N GLU A 96 -2.65 2.41 34.40
CA GLU A 96 -2.05 3.17 33.30
C GLU A 96 -2.75 2.92 31.95
N VAL A 97 -3.19 1.69 31.68
CA VAL A 97 -3.98 1.39 30.47
C VAL A 97 -5.33 2.09 30.54
N LEU A 98 -6.00 2.01 31.70
CA LEU A 98 -7.29 2.66 31.92
C LEU A 98 -7.18 4.18 31.80
N SER A 99 -6.17 4.81 32.41
CA SER A 99 -5.98 6.26 32.30
C SER A 99 -5.66 6.71 30.88
N ARG A 100 -4.87 5.94 30.11
CA ARG A 100 -4.63 6.24 28.69
C ARG A 100 -5.91 6.21 27.86
N VAL A 101 -6.80 5.24 28.12
CA VAL A 101 -8.10 5.17 27.45
C VAL A 101 -9.03 6.29 27.91
N GLY A 102 -9.07 6.59 29.20
CA GLY A 102 -9.81 7.73 29.73
C GLY A 102 -9.37 9.04 29.09
N ARG A 103 -8.06 9.25 28.92
CA ARG A 103 -7.52 10.43 28.26
C ARG A 103 -7.90 10.46 26.78
N ALA A 104 -7.95 9.31 26.10
CA ALA A 104 -8.45 9.24 24.73
C ALA A 104 -9.91 9.67 24.57
N LEU A 105 -10.75 9.35 25.55
CA LEU A 105 -12.17 9.74 25.55
C LEU A 105 -12.37 11.21 25.97
N LEU A 106 -11.61 11.70 26.95
CA LEU A 106 -11.68 13.09 27.40
C LEU A 106 -11.15 14.09 26.34
N ASP A 107 -10.07 13.74 25.63
CA ASP A 107 -9.45 14.56 24.57
C ASP A 107 -9.79 14.02 23.16
N TRP A 108 -11.03 13.58 22.99
CA TRP A 108 -11.52 13.03 21.73
C TRP A 108 -11.68 14.12 20.65
N PRO A 109 -11.31 13.88 19.37
CA PRO A 109 -10.71 12.66 18.81
C PRO A 109 -9.16 12.65 18.83
N GLY A 110 -8.51 13.73 19.26
CA GLY A 110 -7.07 13.92 19.14
C GLY A 110 -6.25 12.85 19.88
N ALA A 111 -6.59 12.59 21.14
CA ALA A 111 -5.93 11.55 21.93
C ALA A 111 -6.20 10.14 21.42
N PHE A 112 -7.37 9.87 20.83
CA PHE A 112 -7.63 8.60 20.17
C PHE A 112 -6.75 8.37 18.94
N HIS A 113 -6.51 9.41 18.12
CA HIS A 113 -5.58 9.31 17.00
C HIS A 113 -4.14 9.01 17.47
N ARG A 114 -3.67 9.64 18.56
CA ARG A 114 -2.36 9.29 19.17
C ARG A 114 -2.32 7.85 19.66
N LEU A 115 -3.44 7.35 20.16
CA LEU A 115 -3.59 5.95 20.54
C LEU A 115 -3.52 5.01 19.33
N ALA A 116 -4.17 5.36 18.22
CA ALA A 116 -4.05 4.66 16.95
C ALA A 116 -2.60 4.64 16.43
N GLU A 117 -1.83 5.73 16.55
CA GLU A 117 -0.40 5.74 16.23
C GLU A 117 0.40 4.76 17.10
N THR A 118 0.08 4.67 18.39
CA THR A 118 0.73 3.71 19.29
C THR A 118 0.47 2.27 18.83
N VAL A 119 -0.79 1.94 18.52
CA VAL A 119 -1.17 0.62 17.99
C VAL A 119 -0.51 0.37 16.62
N ARG A 120 -0.39 1.40 15.79
CA ARG A 120 0.30 1.33 14.50
C ARG A 120 1.80 1.08 14.67
N GLY A 121 2.42 1.57 15.73
CA GLY A 121 3.84 1.33 16.04
C GLY A 121 4.18 -0.15 16.22
N SER A 122 3.23 -0.98 16.67
CA SER A 122 3.39 -2.43 16.78
C SER A 122 2.91 -3.21 15.55
N SER A 123 2.68 -2.54 14.40
CA SER A 123 2.17 -3.21 13.19
C SER A 123 3.09 -4.29 12.67
N GLU A 124 4.41 -4.15 12.82
CA GLU A 124 5.36 -5.11 12.25
C GLU A 124 5.27 -6.51 12.88
N ALA A 125 4.92 -6.60 14.16
CA ALA A 125 4.70 -7.88 14.85
C ALA A 125 3.53 -8.71 14.26
N ARG A 126 2.59 -8.08 13.55
CA ARG A 126 1.43 -8.77 12.93
C ARG A 126 1.79 -9.35 11.57
N SER A 127 2.22 -10.60 11.49
CA SER A 127 2.56 -11.22 10.21
C SER A 127 1.31 -11.45 9.32
N GLY A 128 1.50 -11.54 8.00
CA GLY A 128 0.44 -12.00 7.08
C GLY A 128 -0.70 -11.01 6.74
N HIS A 129 -0.72 -9.80 7.29
CA HIS A 129 -1.75 -8.79 7.01
C HIS A 129 -1.19 -7.57 6.24
N PHE A 130 -2.08 -6.80 5.61
CA PHE A 130 -1.77 -5.50 4.98
C PHE A 130 -2.92 -4.51 5.18
N GLY A 131 -2.66 -3.22 4.92
CA GLY A 131 -3.62 -2.12 5.10
C GLY A 131 -4.10 -1.92 6.54
N ILE A 132 -5.33 -1.44 6.71
CA ILE A 132 -5.90 -1.08 8.03
C ILE A 132 -5.84 -2.23 9.05
N ARG A 133 -5.98 -3.49 8.62
CA ARG A 133 -5.87 -4.65 9.53
C ARG A 133 -4.44 -4.86 10.04
N LYS A 134 -3.42 -4.60 9.21
CA LYS A 134 -2.01 -4.66 9.62
C LYS A 134 -1.67 -3.49 10.53
N GLU A 135 -2.17 -2.29 10.22
CA GLU A 135 -1.86 -1.06 10.95
C GLU A 135 -2.61 -0.96 12.28
N LEU A 136 -3.92 -1.20 12.29
CA LEU A 136 -4.83 -0.90 13.40
C LEU A 136 -5.69 -2.11 13.79
N GLY A 137 -5.24 -3.34 13.48
CA GLY A 137 -6.00 -4.58 13.63
C GLY A 137 -6.81 -4.70 14.93
N PRO A 138 -6.20 -4.56 16.12
CA PRO A 138 -6.94 -4.63 17.39
C PRO A 138 -8.04 -3.59 17.53
N LEU A 139 -7.79 -2.34 17.12
CA LEU A 139 -8.81 -1.27 17.14
C LEU A 139 -9.90 -1.51 16.10
N LEU A 140 -9.52 -2.04 14.93
CA LEU A 140 -10.48 -2.41 13.89
C LEU A 140 -11.40 -3.55 14.35
N ALA A 141 -10.89 -4.50 15.14
CA ALA A 141 -11.68 -5.62 15.66
C ALA A 141 -12.85 -5.14 16.54
N ILE A 142 -12.70 -4.00 17.24
CA ILE A 142 -13.79 -3.34 17.98
C ILE A 142 -14.99 -3.05 17.07
N THR A 143 -14.75 -2.59 15.84
CA THR A 143 -15.82 -2.24 14.89
C THR A 143 -16.62 -3.46 14.40
N GLN A 144 -16.08 -4.66 14.59
CA GLN A 144 -16.64 -5.93 14.15
C GLN A 144 -17.30 -6.73 15.30
N ASP A 145 -17.06 -6.32 16.55
CA ASP A 145 -17.56 -7.03 17.73
C ASP A 145 -19.05 -6.70 18.00
N GLY A 146 -19.93 -7.67 17.81
CA GLY A 146 -21.37 -7.50 18.00
C GLY A 146 -21.80 -7.20 19.44
N SER A 147 -20.94 -7.44 20.44
CA SER A 147 -21.23 -7.11 21.85
C SER A 147 -21.15 -5.61 22.13
N ILE A 148 -20.52 -4.84 21.24
CA ILE A 148 -20.28 -3.42 21.42
C ILE A 148 -21.46 -2.62 20.82
N PRO A 149 -21.98 -1.61 21.55
CA PRO A 149 -23.03 -0.72 21.05
C PRO A 149 -22.72 -0.21 19.64
N SER A 150 -23.72 -0.25 18.76
CA SER A 150 -23.56 0.11 17.35
C SER A 150 -23.05 1.55 17.17
N ILE A 151 -23.49 2.48 18.03
CA ILE A 151 -23.05 3.87 18.05
C ILE A 151 -21.54 3.99 18.29
N ALA A 152 -21.01 3.26 19.27
CA ALA A 152 -19.58 3.22 19.58
C ALA A 152 -18.78 2.64 18.41
N ARG A 153 -19.26 1.54 17.80
CA ARG A 153 -18.61 0.91 16.65
C ARG A 153 -18.53 1.84 15.44
N GLN A 154 -19.63 2.53 15.12
CA GLN A 154 -19.67 3.48 14.02
C GLN A 154 -18.76 4.68 14.27
N LEU A 155 -18.75 5.20 15.50
CA LEU A 155 -17.89 6.31 15.89
C LEU A 155 -16.40 5.95 15.78
N ILE A 156 -15.99 4.81 16.35
CA ILE A 156 -14.62 4.31 16.24
C ILE A 156 -14.26 4.06 14.79
N ARG A 157 -15.14 3.42 14.01
CA ARG A 157 -14.89 3.17 12.59
C ARG A 157 -14.61 4.47 11.83
N ARG A 158 -15.44 5.50 12.05
CA ARG A 158 -15.27 6.82 11.44
C ARG A 158 -13.92 7.43 11.81
N LYS A 159 -13.54 7.44 13.09
CA LYS A 159 -12.24 8.01 13.50
C LYS A 159 -11.03 7.19 13.05
N LEU A 160 -11.17 5.87 12.91
CA LEU A 160 -10.14 5.06 12.26
C LEU A 160 -9.98 5.44 10.79
N ASP A 161 -11.09 5.63 10.07
CA ASP A 161 -11.07 6.05 8.67
C ASP A 161 -10.47 7.48 8.53
N ASP A 162 -10.85 8.43 9.40
CA ASP A 162 -10.24 9.77 9.49
C ASP A 162 -8.72 9.68 9.73
N ASN A 163 -8.29 8.85 10.68
CA ASN A 163 -6.87 8.65 10.96
C ASN A 163 -6.11 7.99 9.79
N MET A 164 -6.75 7.10 9.03
CA MET A 164 -6.18 6.55 7.79
C MET A 164 -5.99 7.63 6.73
N VAL A 165 -6.94 8.55 6.56
CA VAL A 165 -6.79 9.72 5.67
C VAL A 165 -5.61 10.59 6.11
N MET A 166 -5.55 10.96 7.40
CA MET A 166 -4.51 11.83 7.94
C MET A 166 -3.08 11.26 7.79
N THR A 167 -2.94 9.94 7.77
CA THR A 167 -1.63 9.25 7.76
C THR A 167 -1.24 8.68 6.40
N ALA A 168 -1.98 9.03 5.34
CA ALA A 168 -1.77 8.49 4.00
C ALA A 168 -0.40 8.86 3.43
N ASP A 169 -0.04 10.14 3.46
CA ASP A 169 1.15 10.68 2.77
C ASP A 169 2.47 10.41 3.51
N GLY A 170 2.41 10.21 4.83
CA GLY A 170 3.60 10.16 5.68
C GLY A 170 4.33 8.81 5.73
N THR A 171 3.81 7.75 5.10
CA THR A 171 4.36 6.40 5.31
C THR A 171 4.46 5.60 4.01
N HIS A 172 5.53 4.80 3.84
CA HIS A 172 5.69 3.81 2.77
C HIS A 172 4.76 2.59 2.96
N ARG A 173 3.58 2.79 3.56
CA ARG A 173 2.67 1.72 3.93
C ARG A 173 1.78 1.33 2.78
N ILE A 174 1.53 0.03 2.68
CA ILE A 174 0.76 -0.54 1.59
C ILE A 174 -0.66 -0.80 2.07
N ARG A 175 -1.56 0.02 1.53
CA ARG A 175 -2.97 0.04 1.85
C ARG A 175 -3.80 -0.41 0.65
N ARG A 176 -5.01 -0.89 0.93
CA ARG A 176 -6.01 -1.17 -0.10
C ARG A 176 -6.51 0.13 -0.70
N THR A 177 -7.06 0.07 -1.90
CA THR A 177 -7.59 1.22 -2.63
C THR A 177 -8.51 2.07 -1.76
N GLU A 178 -9.42 1.45 -0.99
CA GLU A 178 -10.38 2.17 -0.13
C GLU A 178 -9.74 3.00 0.99
N ASN A 179 -8.54 2.62 1.47
CA ASN A 179 -7.85 3.27 2.59
C ASN A 179 -6.52 3.91 2.19
N ARG A 180 -6.18 3.90 0.90
CA ARG A 180 -4.88 4.34 0.42
C ARG A 180 -4.74 5.86 0.51
N HIS A 181 -5.79 6.59 0.15
CA HIS A 181 -5.86 8.06 0.13
C HIS A 181 -4.63 8.74 -0.52
N ARG A 182 -4.01 8.04 -1.47
CA ARG A 182 -2.85 8.48 -2.23
C ARG A 182 -3.07 8.20 -3.70
N SER A 183 -2.74 9.18 -4.53
CA SER A 183 -2.86 9.12 -5.99
C SER A 183 -1.59 8.64 -6.67
N ASP A 184 -0.42 8.77 -6.04
CA ASP A 184 0.88 8.44 -6.61
C ASP A 184 1.13 6.94 -6.80
N LEU A 185 0.29 6.08 -6.22
CA LEU A 185 0.38 4.63 -6.33
C LEU A 185 -0.85 4.04 -7.01
N LEU A 186 -0.62 3.06 -7.87
CA LEU A 186 -1.64 2.35 -8.64
C LEU A 186 -1.70 0.88 -8.26
N THR A 187 -2.89 0.30 -8.28
CA THR A 187 -3.00 -1.16 -8.30
C THR A 187 -2.66 -1.70 -9.68
N GLN A 188 -2.39 -3.00 -9.80
CA GLN A 188 -2.22 -3.64 -11.11
C GLN A 188 -3.46 -3.53 -12.02
N ARG A 189 -4.65 -3.34 -11.44
CA ARG A 189 -5.89 -3.11 -12.20
C ARG A 189 -5.87 -1.70 -12.79
N ASP A 190 -5.67 -0.69 -11.95
CA ASP A 190 -5.65 0.72 -12.37
C ASP A 190 -4.57 0.93 -13.46
N ALA A 191 -3.39 0.34 -13.28
CA ALA A 191 -2.32 0.41 -14.27
C ALA A 191 -2.65 -0.31 -15.60
N ALA A 192 -3.42 -1.41 -15.55
CA ALA A 192 -3.85 -2.11 -16.76
C ALA A 192 -4.86 -1.29 -17.56
N GLU A 193 -5.73 -0.56 -16.88
CA GLU A 193 -6.68 0.38 -17.48
C GLU A 193 -5.92 1.55 -18.14
N ILE A 194 -4.96 2.16 -17.47
CA ILE A 194 -4.13 3.27 -18.02
C ILE A 194 -3.31 2.81 -19.23
N LEU A 195 -2.69 1.62 -19.16
CA LEU A 195 -1.83 1.10 -20.24
C LEU A 195 -2.60 0.47 -21.40
N ASN A 196 -3.94 0.39 -21.29
CA ASN A 196 -4.83 -0.34 -22.18
C ASN A 196 -4.28 -1.74 -22.49
N CYS A 197 -4.04 -2.53 -21.45
CA CYS A 197 -3.44 -3.87 -21.58
C CYS A 197 -4.00 -4.84 -20.53
N THR A 198 -3.60 -6.12 -20.62
CA THR A 198 -4.07 -7.12 -19.65
C THR A 198 -3.32 -7.04 -18.33
N ARG A 199 -3.98 -7.37 -17.22
CA ARG A 199 -3.35 -7.48 -15.89
C ARG A 199 -2.14 -8.42 -15.87
N ARG A 200 -2.13 -9.45 -16.73
CA ARG A 200 -0.99 -10.38 -16.87
C ARG A 200 0.26 -9.67 -17.39
N LEU A 201 0.10 -8.74 -18.34
CA LEU A 201 1.22 -7.93 -18.85
C LEU A 201 1.70 -6.96 -17.77
N VAL A 202 0.81 -6.30 -17.05
CA VAL A 202 1.19 -5.44 -15.91
C VAL A 202 1.92 -6.23 -14.83
N ALA A 203 1.51 -7.47 -14.55
CA ALA A 203 2.22 -8.34 -13.62
C ALA A 203 3.62 -8.71 -14.10
N LYS A 204 3.84 -8.87 -15.42
CA LYS A 204 5.20 -9.02 -16.00
C LYS A 204 5.98 -7.72 -15.90
N LEU A 205 5.38 -6.59 -16.25
CA LEU A 205 5.95 -5.25 -16.16
C LEU A 205 6.46 -4.96 -14.74
N SER A 206 5.68 -5.32 -13.73
CA SER A 206 6.05 -5.18 -12.31
C SER A 206 7.25 -6.02 -11.85
N ARG A 207 7.81 -6.88 -12.71
CA ARG A 207 9.05 -7.63 -12.44
C ARG A 207 10.25 -7.04 -13.16
N HIS A 208 10.03 -6.04 -14.02
CA HIS A 208 11.11 -5.34 -14.71
C HIS A 208 11.92 -4.53 -13.68
N PRO A 209 13.26 -4.57 -13.72
CA PRO A 209 14.12 -3.89 -12.73
C PRO A 209 13.87 -2.38 -12.66
N ASP A 210 13.56 -1.75 -13.80
CA ASP A 210 13.34 -0.30 -13.88
C ASP A 210 11.95 0.17 -13.42
N VAL A 211 11.03 -0.77 -13.12
CA VAL A 211 9.68 -0.44 -12.65
C VAL A 211 9.64 -0.47 -11.14
N ARG A 212 9.41 0.69 -10.54
CA ARG A 212 9.28 0.84 -9.10
C ARG A 212 8.00 0.14 -8.65
N THR A 213 8.19 -0.83 -7.76
CA THR A 213 7.07 -1.55 -7.13
C THR A 213 7.17 -1.49 -5.62
N LEU A 214 6.02 -1.37 -4.96
CA LEU A 214 5.89 -1.47 -3.52
C LEU A 214 5.11 -2.73 -3.18
N ARG A 215 5.66 -3.56 -2.30
CA ARG A 215 5.02 -4.80 -1.81
C ARG A 215 5.14 -4.88 -0.29
N ALA A 216 4.07 -5.32 0.37
CA ALA A 216 4.09 -5.47 1.81
C ALA A 216 5.05 -6.60 2.19
N GLU A 217 6.02 -6.28 3.05
CA GLU A 217 7.00 -7.24 3.54
C GLU A 217 6.31 -8.44 4.20
N ASN A 218 6.90 -9.63 4.06
CA ASN A 218 6.42 -10.86 4.70
C ASN A 218 4.97 -11.25 4.35
N THR A 219 4.43 -10.75 3.23
CA THR A 219 3.11 -11.15 2.74
C THR A 219 3.20 -11.95 1.43
N ILE A 220 2.76 -13.21 1.48
CA ILE A 220 2.70 -14.06 0.27
C ILE A 220 1.71 -13.45 -0.75
N LYS A 221 0.58 -12.92 -0.28
CA LYS A 221 -0.54 -12.42 -1.10
C LYS A 221 -0.80 -10.91 -0.97
N GLY A 222 0.18 -10.13 -0.50
CA GLY A 222 0.03 -8.68 -0.42
C GLY A 222 -0.13 -8.02 -1.79
N PRO A 223 -0.88 -6.90 -1.88
CA PRO A 223 -1.01 -6.18 -3.13
C PRO A 223 0.36 -5.63 -3.56
N LYS A 224 0.62 -5.68 -4.86
CA LYS A 224 1.74 -4.97 -5.48
C LYS A 224 1.22 -3.63 -6.00
N LEU A 225 1.81 -2.55 -5.52
CA LEU A 225 1.52 -1.20 -5.98
C LEU A 225 2.62 -0.75 -6.94
N LEU A 226 2.22 0.04 -7.93
CA LEU A 226 3.08 0.60 -8.99
C LEU A 226 3.10 2.11 -8.84
N ASP A 227 4.23 2.74 -9.17
CA ASP A 227 4.35 4.20 -9.23
C ASP A 227 3.52 4.76 -10.39
N ARG A 228 2.59 5.68 -10.10
CA ARG A 228 1.69 6.27 -11.11
C ARG A 228 2.47 7.01 -12.20
N GLY A 229 3.42 7.87 -11.81
CA GLY A 229 4.17 8.70 -12.75
C GLY A 229 4.94 7.83 -13.74
N GLN A 230 5.56 6.75 -13.27
CA GLN A 230 6.21 5.78 -14.17
C GLN A 230 5.23 5.11 -15.14
N ILE A 231 4.05 4.70 -14.67
CA ILE A 231 3.04 4.07 -15.53
C ILE A 231 2.52 5.05 -16.59
N GLU A 232 2.28 6.30 -16.23
CA GLU A 232 1.85 7.36 -17.16
C GLU A 232 2.95 7.66 -18.20
N CYS A 233 4.23 7.70 -17.80
CA CYS A 233 5.36 7.81 -18.74
C CYS A 233 5.41 6.63 -19.72
N ILE A 234 5.23 5.40 -19.25
CA ILE A 234 5.19 4.20 -20.11
C ILE A 234 4.00 4.28 -21.08
N ALA A 235 2.83 4.73 -20.61
CA ALA A 235 1.64 4.89 -21.43
C ALA A 235 1.85 5.93 -22.56
N ALA A 236 2.49 7.06 -22.24
CA ALA A 236 2.81 8.12 -23.20
C ALA A 236 3.88 7.69 -24.23
N LEU A 237 4.85 6.88 -23.80
CA LEU A 237 5.93 6.40 -24.67
C LEU A 237 5.45 5.34 -25.67
N LYS A 238 4.59 4.41 -25.23
CA LYS A 238 4.07 3.28 -26.03
C LYS A 238 3.65 3.63 -27.47
N PRO A 239 2.82 4.67 -27.76
CA PRO A 239 2.41 5.00 -29.12
C PRO A 239 3.51 5.60 -30.00
N THR A 240 4.63 6.06 -29.41
CA THR A 240 5.75 6.66 -30.17
C THR A 240 6.73 5.62 -30.72
N LEU A 241 6.57 4.35 -30.34
CA LEU A 241 7.46 3.28 -30.69
C LEU A 241 6.99 2.58 -31.97
N VAL A 242 7.96 2.30 -32.85
CA VAL A 242 7.73 1.64 -34.13
C VAL A 242 8.33 0.24 -34.09
N PRO A 243 7.58 -0.82 -34.44
CA PRO A 243 8.11 -2.18 -34.45
C PRO A 243 9.20 -2.32 -35.52
N SER A 244 10.25 -3.09 -35.22
CA SER A 244 11.37 -3.36 -36.13
C SER A 244 10.97 -3.78 -37.55
N GLN A 245 9.88 -4.54 -37.70
CA GLN A 245 9.34 -4.91 -39.02
C GLN A 245 8.89 -3.68 -39.82
N ALA A 246 8.19 -2.74 -39.19
CA ALA A 246 7.74 -1.53 -39.86
C ALA A 246 8.92 -0.62 -40.20
N VAL A 247 9.90 -0.48 -39.31
CA VAL A 247 11.13 0.28 -39.58
C VAL A 247 11.91 -0.31 -40.76
N ALA A 248 12.07 -1.64 -40.81
CA ALA A 248 12.75 -2.32 -41.92
C ALA A 248 12.05 -2.08 -43.27
N VAL A 249 10.71 -2.15 -43.29
CA VAL A 249 9.91 -1.86 -44.48
C VAL A 249 10.05 -0.40 -44.89
N GLN A 250 9.96 0.53 -43.94
CA GLN A 250 10.02 1.97 -44.18
C GLN A 250 11.39 2.40 -44.72
N LEU A 251 12.47 1.82 -44.21
CA LEU A 251 13.84 2.11 -44.66
C LEU A 251 14.29 1.27 -45.87
N GLY A 252 13.53 0.23 -46.23
CA GLY A 252 13.88 -0.67 -47.34
C GLY A 252 15.15 -1.51 -47.08
N ILE A 253 15.42 -1.87 -45.81
CA ILE A 253 16.61 -2.65 -45.40
C ILE A 253 16.24 -3.90 -44.60
N PRO A 254 17.10 -4.93 -44.57
CA PRO A 254 16.87 -6.12 -43.75
C PRO A 254 16.83 -5.80 -42.25
N ARG A 255 16.01 -6.54 -41.47
CA ARG A 255 15.89 -6.36 -40.01
C ARG A 255 17.22 -6.50 -39.26
N ALA A 256 18.11 -7.37 -39.74
CA ALA A 256 19.44 -7.57 -39.15
C ALA A 256 20.29 -6.28 -39.17
N ALA A 257 20.11 -5.43 -40.18
CA ALA A 257 20.84 -4.17 -40.30
C ALA A 257 20.38 -3.10 -39.29
N LEU A 258 19.17 -3.23 -38.72
CA LEU A 258 18.65 -2.28 -37.73
C LEU A 258 19.43 -2.33 -36.41
N ALA A 259 20.01 -3.48 -36.06
CA ALA A 259 20.87 -3.61 -34.88
C ALA A 259 22.14 -2.77 -35.04
N GLU A 260 22.80 -2.88 -36.20
CA GLU A 260 24.01 -2.11 -36.51
C GLU A 260 23.74 -0.59 -36.54
N LEU A 261 22.60 -0.17 -37.11
CA LEU A 261 22.18 1.23 -37.07
C LEU A 261 21.96 1.73 -35.64
N SER A 262 21.45 0.87 -34.75
CA SER A 262 21.30 1.19 -33.34
C SER A 262 22.64 1.28 -32.61
N GLU A 263 23.57 0.37 -32.87
CA GLU A 263 24.93 0.38 -32.30
C GLU A 263 25.69 1.65 -32.68
N ARG A 264 25.49 2.12 -33.91
CA ARG A 264 26.03 3.39 -34.41
C ARG A 264 25.26 4.63 -33.93
N ARG A 265 24.25 4.46 -33.06
CA ARG A 265 23.38 5.53 -32.51
C ARG A 265 22.62 6.33 -33.57
N LEU A 266 22.38 5.73 -34.74
CA LEU A 266 21.55 6.33 -35.80
C LEU A 266 20.07 6.01 -35.58
N LEU A 267 19.78 4.89 -34.95
CA LEU A 267 18.46 4.56 -34.42
C LEU A 267 18.52 4.42 -32.90
N LEU A 268 17.46 4.84 -32.23
CA LEU A 268 17.31 4.62 -30.79
C LEU A 268 16.42 3.39 -30.60
N ARG A 269 17.03 2.27 -30.19
CA ARG A 269 16.31 1.06 -29.80
C ARG A 269 15.79 1.22 -28.38
N GLU A 270 14.51 0.91 -28.19
CA GLU A 270 13.88 0.93 -26.87
C GLU A 270 14.20 -0.37 -26.13
N THR A 271 14.78 -0.25 -24.93
CA THR A 271 15.14 -1.40 -24.07
C THR A 271 14.47 -1.35 -22.70
N GLY A 272 13.69 -0.31 -22.43
CA GLY A 272 13.06 -0.06 -21.16
C GLY A 272 11.78 -0.89 -20.95
N PRO A 273 11.06 -0.60 -19.85
CA PRO A 273 9.97 -1.44 -19.37
C PRO A 273 8.77 -1.52 -20.33
N VAL A 274 8.60 -0.52 -21.20
CA VAL A 274 7.53 -0.50 -22.22
C VAL A 274 7.62 -1.70 -23.17
N THR A 275 8.83 -2.24 -23.42
CA THR A 275 9.04 -3.42 -24.27
C THR A 275 8.26 -4.65 -23.79
N VAL A 276 8.04 -4.79 -22.48
CA VAL A 276 7.27 -5.90 -21.88
C VAL A 276 5.80 -5.89 -22.32
N LEU A 277 5.28 -4.72 -22.70
CA LEU A 277 3.89 -4.54 -23.12
C LEU A 277 3.68 -4.76 -24.62
N LEU A 278 4.76 -4.83 -25.39
CA LEU A 278 4.74 -4.88 -26.83
C LEU A 278 4.95 -6.33 -27.33
N MET A 279 4.42 -6.64 -28.51
CA MET A 279 4.56 -7.97 -29.11
C MET A 279 5.70 -7.98 -30.13
N GLY A 280 6.62 -8.94 -30.04
CA GLY A 280 7.76 -9.06 -30.97
C GLY A 280 9.09 -8.67 -30.32
N ASN A 281 10.16 -8.67 -31.12
CA ASN A 281 11.52 -8.67 -30.59
C ASN A 281 12.05 -7.25 -30.31
N ASP A 282 11.89 -6.32 -31.27
CA ASP A 282 12.56 -5.02 -31.23
C ASP A 282 11.66 -3.87 -31.65
N TYR A 283 11.81 -2.76 -30.93
CA TYR A 283 11.10 -1.51 -31.12
C TYR A 283 12.09 -0.35 -31.13
N TYR A 284 11.78 0.67 -31.93
CA TYR A 284 12.60 1.87 -32.09
C TYR A 284 11.76 3.12 -31.87
N HIS A 285 12.37 4.20 -31.40
CA HIS A 285 11.67 5.47 -31.27
C HIS A 285 11.35 6.03 -32.66
N GLY A 286 10.08 6.34 -32.91
CA GLY A 286 9.62 6.89 -34.20
C GLY A 286 10.37 8.16 -34.59
N SER A 287 10.64 9.04 -33.64
CA SER A 287 11.44 10.26 -33.87
C SER A 287 12.86 9.98 -34.40
N SER A 288 13.50 8.90 -33.93
CA SER A 288 14.83 8.51 -34.44
C SER A 288 14.76 7.93 -35.86
N VAL A 289 13.67 7.24 -36.18
CA VAL A 289 13.43 6.71 -37.53
C VAL A 289 13.18 7.85 -38.52
N GLU A 290 12.32 8.80 -38.16
CA GLU A 290 12.04 10.00 -38.97
C GLU A 290 13.28 10.85 -39.17
N ALA A 291 14.07 11.07 -38.12
CA ALA A 291 15.34 11.80 -38.21
C ALA A 291 16.33 11.11 -39.15
N LEU A 292 16.43 9.78 -39.10
CA LEU A 292 17.27 9.02 -40.02
C LEU A 292 16.80 9.16 -41.47
N ILE A 293 15.51 9.04 -41.73
CA ILE A 293 14.93 9.21 -43.07
C ILE A 293 15.24 10.61 -43.61
N ALA A 294 14.95 11.65 -42.84
CA ALA A 294 15.21 13.03 -43.24
C ALA A 294 16.70 13.30 -43.52
N ASN A 295 17.59 12.65 -42.75
CA ASN A 295 19.03 12.75 -42.99
C ASN A 295 19.45 12.03 -44.28
N VAL A 296 18.89 10.86 -44.58
CA VAL A 296 19.14 10.15 -45.83
C VAL A 296 18.62 10.96 -47.03
N GLU A 297 17.39 11.48 -46.95
CA GLU A 297 16.79 12.30 -48.01
C GLU A 297 17.62 13.54 -48.32
N ARG A 298 18.19 14.21 -47.31
CA ARG A 298 19.09 15.36 -47.50
C ARG A 298 20.38 14.99 -48.25
N LEU A 299 20.83 13.75 -48.16
CA LEU A 299 22.02 13.24 -48.85
C LEU A 299 21.72 12.72 -50.25
N VAL A 300 20.44 12.49 -50.59
CA VAL A 300 20.05 12.10 -51.94
C VAL A 300 20.33 13.26 -52.89
N ARG A 301 21.30 13.07 -53.78
CA ARG A 301 21.57 14.00 -54.88
C ARG A 301 20.40 13.99 -55.85
N THR A 302 19.94 15.18 -56.24
CA THR A 302 18.90 15.39 -57.26
C THR A 302 19.44 15.39 -58.69
N ASP A 303 20.75 15.31 -58.86
CA ASP A 303 21.40 15.31 -60.17
C ASP A 303 21.10 14.02 -60.94
N GLU A 304 21.23 14.07 -62.27
CA GLU A 304 20.97 12.94 -63.17
C GLU A 304 21.75 11.70 -62.71
N PRO A 305 21.08 10.56 -62.47
CA PRO A 305 21.74 9.38 -61.92
C PRO A 305 22.86 8.93 -62.87
N PRO A 306 24.10 8.72 -62.38
CA PRO A 306 25.19 8.24 -63.21
C PRO A 306 24.78 6.96 -63.94
N ALA A 307 25.26 6.75 -65.18
CA ALA A 307 24.86 5.62 -66.03
C ALA A 307 25.02 4.22 -65.38
N ALA A 308 25.78 4.11 -64.29
CA ALA A 308 25.99 2.89 -63.51
C ALA A 308 25.11 2.76 -62.24
N PHE A 309 24.07 3.58 -62.08
CA PHE A 309 23.27 3.58 -60.85
C PHE A 309 22.46 2.28 -60.68
N VAL A 310 22.49 1.73 -59.46
CA VAL A 310 21.73 0.54 -59.06
C VAL A 310 20.82 0.96 -57.91
N ARG A 311 19.50 0.67 -58.01
CA ARG A 311 18.56 0.89 -56.89
C ARG A 311 19.11 0.22 -55.63
N ILE A 312 19.06 0.89 -54.47
CA ILE A 312 19.57 0.35 -53.19
C ILE A 312 19.05 -1.06 -52.92
N THR A 313 17.78 -1.34 -53.17
CA THR A 313 17.21 -2.70 -53.06
C THR A 313 17.90 -3.72 -53.98
N LYS A 314 18.22 -3.34 -55.22
CA LYS A 314 19.04 -4.17 -56.13
C LYS A 314 20.50 -4.25 -55.67
N GLY A 315 21.04 -3.18 -55.08
CA GLY A 315 22.40 -3.12 -54.55
C GLY A 315 22.57 -4.07 -53.37
N ILE A 316 21.68 -3.99 -52.38
CA ILE A 316 21.63 -4.88 -51.21
C ILE A 316 21.47 -6.34 -51.64
N ASN A 317 20.57 -6.63 -52.60
CA ASN A 317 20.41 -7.99 -53.14
C ASN A 317 21.62 -8.48 -53.97
N ARG A 318 22.51 -7.58 -54.37
CA ARG A 318 23.76 -7.90 -55.09
C ARG A 318 24.97 -7.96 -54.17
N ILE A 319 24.86 -7.51 -52.93
CA ILE A 319 25.89 -7.77 -51.93
C ILE A 319 25.82 -9.29 -51.70
N PRO A 320 26.87 -10.06 -52.07
CA PRO A 320 26.86 -11.49 -51.82
C PRO A 320 26.59 -11.69 -50.33
N GLU A 321 25.70 -12.63 -49.98
CA GLU A 321 25.48 -13.02 -48.59
C GLU A 321 26.86 -13.18 -47.97
N ALA A 322 27.16 -12.38 -46.93
CA ALA A 322 28.45 -12.46 -46.26
C ALA A 322 28.69 -13.95 -45.99
N PRO A 323 29.84 -14.52 -46.45
CA PRO A 323 30.06 -15.95 -46.36
C PRO A 323 29.76 -16.35 -44.92
N LEU A 324 28.75 -17.21 -44.73
CA LEU A 324 28.32 -17.74 -43.44
C LEU A 324 29.58 -17.99 -42.63
N CYS A 325 29.74 -17.23 -41.54
CA CYS A 325 30.98 -17.15 -40.79
C CYS A 325 31.66 -18.52 -40.66
N PHE A 326 32.90 -18.57 -41.14
CA PHE A 326 33.86 -19.68 -41.10
C PHE A 326 34.22 -20.16 -39.67
N TRP A 327 33.44 -19.79 -38.65
CA TRP A 327 33.66 -20.08 -37.24
C TRP A 327 32.81 -21.23 -36.70
N ALA A 328 32.11 -21.97 -37.57
CA ALA A 328 31.53 -23.26 -37.21
C ALA A 328 32.46 -24.40 -37.66
N THR A 329 33.67 -24.48 -37.09
CA THR A 329 34.38 -25.76 -36.79
C THR A 329 35.81 -25.50 -36.31
N ARG A 330 36.00 -25.63 -34.99
CA ARG A 330 37.17 -26.11 -34.21
C ARG A 330 36.88 -25.63 -32.78
N GLY A 331 36.30 -26.41 -31.87
CA GLY A 331 36.71 -27.76 -31.47
C GLY A 331 37.70 -27.63 -30.32
N TYR A 332 37.19 -27.45 -29.09
CA TYR A 332 37.58 -28.07 -27.80
C TYR A 332 36.77 -27.42 -26.67
#